data_AF-A6LFP2-F1
#
_entry.id   AF-A6LFP2-F1
#
_cell.length_a   1.000
_cell.length_b   1.000
_cell.length_c   1.000
_cell.angle_alpha   90.00
_cell.angle_beta   90.00
_cell.angle_gamma   90.00
#
_symmetry.space_group_name_H-M   'P 1'
#
loop_
_entity.id
_entity.type
_entity.pdbx_description
1 polymer ?
#
loop_
_entity_poly.entity_id
_entity_poly.type
_entity_poly.pdbx_seq_one_letter_code
_entity_poly.pdbx_strand_id
1 'polypeptide(L)'
;MNKRILYILSVLCFLLLVSCTSEEELAPAEEQGEIWLSVVDTSKIEIVTRALSGFDVKDFNVSLSRGETVVFSSRKYGDIAGAPITCSAGSGYLLTAESCTESEAERTNSGWGQARLAGKTSFTVKPVEPTEVTLKCALANSSVNVEFSDFIKKNLSDYAITLYAADASSRSFTFNKNNYSYKTAYFNVGAVGRALQYTVSLTLPGEKEPHTYSNVLTLEPSHSYHLTVKLDDESKSKISIGIMVDGTLVEEKTFTEIINPYE
;
A
#
# COMPACT_ATOMS: atom_id res chain seq x y z
N MET A 1 -74.41 -8.21 76.17
CA MET A 1 -74.97 -6.85 76.06
C MET A 1 -73.91 -5.96 75.42
N ASN A 2 -74.33 -5.12 74.49
CA ASN A 2 -73.49 -4.41 73.52
C ASN A 2 -73.20 -2.97 73.98
N LYS A 3 -72.00 -2.46 73.64
CA LYS A 3 -71.60 -1.04 73.37
C LYS A 3 -71.28 -0.08 74.54
N ARG A 4 -70.06 0.50 74.53
CA ARG A 4 -69.69 1.91 74.19
C ARG A 4 -68.31 2.30 74.80
N ILE A 5 -67.29 2.68 74.00
CA ILE A 5 -66.72 4.06 73.80
C ILE A 5 -65.78 4.48 74.98
N LEU A 6 -64.47 4.84 74.91
CA LEU A 6 -63.76 5.87 74.10
C LEU A 6 -62.23 6.05 74.48
N TYR A 7 -61.42 6.55 73.50
CA TYR A 7 -60.11 7.30 73.53
C TYR A 7 -58.82 6.63 74.11
N ILE A 8 -57.60 6.78 73.56
CA ILE A 8 -56.83 8.00 73.23
C ILE A 8 -55.77 7.76 72.12
N LEU A 9 -55.62 8.79 71.27
CA LEU A 9 -54.50 9.26 70.42
C LEU A 9 -53.09 8.65 70.61
N SER A 10 -52.33 8.51 69.50
CA SER A 10 -50.99 9.14 69.30
C SER A 10 -49.93 8.26 68.60
N VAL A 11 -49.48 8.78 67.44
CA VAL A 11 -48.15 8.66 66.82
C VAL A 11 -47.85 7.43 65.95
N LEU A 12 -48.14 7.68 64.67
CA LEU A 12 -47.49 7.18 63.46
C LEU A 12 -45.96 7.32 63.57
N CYS A 13 -45.23 6.20 63.66
CA CYS A 13 -43.78 6.19 63.47
C CYS A 13 -43.47 5.55 62.11
N PHE A 14 -43.09 6.40 61.16
CA PHE A 14 -42.64 6.04 59.83
C PHE A 14 -41.39 5.14 59.91
N LEU A 15 -41.45 3.97 59.28
CA LEU A 15 -40.28 3.20 58.89
C LEU A 15 -39.59 3.94 57.75
N LEU A 16 -38.49 4.64 58.05
CA LEU A 16 -37.54 5.10 57.04
C LEU A 16 -36.68 3.91 56.61
N LEU A 17 -37.13 3.18 55.59
CA LEU A 17 -36.23 2.37 54.77
C LEU A 17 -35.46 3.34 53.88
N VAL A 18 -34.22 3.65 54.26
CA VAL A 18 -33.25 4.27 53.37
C VAL A 18 -32.91 3.23 52.30
N SER A 19 -33.57 3.32 51.15
CA SER A 19 -33.08 2.70 49.93
C SER A 19 -31.89 3.54 49.47
N CYS A 20 -30.67 3.01 49.62
CA CYS A 20 -29.55 3.49 48.81
C CYS A 20 -29.84 3.07 47.37
N THR A 21 -30.53 3.91 46.63
CA THR A 21 -30.39 3.92 45.18
C THR A 21 -28.99 4.43 44.90
N SER A 22 -28.04 3.53 44.63
CA SER A 22 -26.88 3.94 43.87
C SER A 22 -27.42 4.40 42.53
N GLU A 23 -27.52 5.71 42.35
CA GLU A 23 -27.47 6.31 41.02
C GLU A 23 -26.08 6.02 40.48
N GLU A 24 -25.89 4.78 40.04
CA GLU A 24 -24.91 4.50 39.02
C GLU A 24 -25.46 5.24 37.80
N GLU A 25 -24.91 6.43 37.55
CA GLU A 25 -25.11 7.16 36.30
C GLU A 25 -24.71 6.16 35.20
N LEU A 26 -25.70 5.42 34.69
CA LEU A 26 -25.54 4.58 33.51
C LEU A 26 -25.02 5.53 32.45
N ALA A 27 -23.72 5.43 32.15
CA ALA A 27 -23.17 6.10 30.99
C ALA A 27 -24.15 5.86 29.84
N PRO A 28 -24.59 6.92 29.12
CA PRO A 28 -25.61 6.76 28.09
C PRO A 28 -25.18 5.61 27.20
N ALA A 29 -26.03 4.58 27.11
CA ALA A 29 -25.72 3.39 26.32
C ALA A 29 -25.30 3.89 24.94
N GLU A 30 -24.05 3.62 24.54
CA GLU A 30 -23.56 4.08 23.24
C GLU A 30 -24.52 3.53 22.19
N GLU A 31 -25.21 4.44 21.50
CA GLU A 31 -26.17 4.05 20.47
C GLU A 31 -25.43 3.18 19.44
N GLN A 32 -25.98 2.03 19.08
CA GLN A 32 -25.36 1.15 18.09
C GLN A 32 -25.76 1.56 16.67
N GLY A 33 -24.86 1.31 15.73
CA GLY A 33 -25.10 1.44 14.30
C GLY A 33 -24.59 0.22 13.54
N GLU A 34 -25.00 0.12 12.28
CA GLU A 34 -24.56 -0.94 11.36
C GLU A 34 -23.72 -0.35 10.23
N ILE A 35 -22.65 -1.05 9.86
CA ILE A 35 -21.79 -0.72 8.73
C ILE A 35 -21.97 -1.77 7.65
N TRP A 36 -22.20 -1.33 6.41
CA TRP A 36 -22.19 -2.17 5.21
C TRP A 36 -20.98 -1.83 4.35
N LEU A 37 -20.08 -2.80 4.19
CA LEU A 37 -18.79 -2.60 3.53
C LEU A 37 -18.84 -3.02 2.06
N SER A 38 -18.28 -2.16 1.21
CA SER A 38 -17.94 -2.46 -0.18
C SER A 38 -16.48 -2.12 -0.43
N VAL A 39 -15.67 -3.10 -0.86
CA VAL A 39 -14.28 -2.87 -1.31
C VAL A 39 -14.25 -2.98 -2.83
N VAL A 40 -13.65 -1.99 -3.49
CA VAL A 40 -13.50 -1.95 -4.94
C VAL A 40 -12.05 -1.72 -5.33
N ASP A 41 -11.57 -2.49 -6.31
CA ASP A 41 -10.26 -2.30 -6.95
C ASP A 41 -10.41 -1.33 -8.14
N THR A 42 -9.75 -0.18 -8.06
CA THR A 42 -9.75 0.83 -9.12
C THR A 42 -8.52 0.77 -10.03
N SER A 43 -7.56 -0.12 -9.75
CA SER A 43 -6.32 -0.24 -10.53
C SER A 43 -6.52 -0.70 -11.98
N LYS A 44 -7.70 -1.23 -12.31
CA LYS A 44 -8.09 -1.61 -13.67
C LYS A 44 -8.33 -0.41 -14.61
N ILE A 45 -8.42 0.81 -14.08
CA ILE A 45 -8.82 2.02 -14.84
C ILE A 45 -7.60 2.78 -15.39
N GLU A 46 -6.39 2.58 -14.84
CA GLU A 46 -5.18 3.29 -15.27
C GLU A 46 -4.05 2.28 -15.51
N ILE A 47 -3.78 2.01 -16.80
CA ILE A 47 -2.67 1.19 -17.35
C ILE A 47 -2.67 -0.27 -16.85
N VAL A 48 -3.27 -1.16 -17.65
CA VAL A 48 -3.20 -2.61 -17.45
C VAL A 48 -1.78 -3.11 -17.73
N THR A 49 -0.91 -3.07 -16.72
CA THR A 49 0.28 -3.93 -16.70
C THR A 49 -0.18 -5.37 -16.42
N ARG A 50 0.49 -6.39 -16.98
CA ARG A 50 0.16 -7.81 -16.75
C ARG A 50 0.16 -8.21 -15.26
N ALA A 51 0.75 -7.40 -14.39
CA ALA A 51 0.80 -7.60 -12.95
C ALA A 51 -0.50 -7.23 -12.22
N LEU A 52 -1.35 -6.38 -12.80
CA LEU A 52 -2.60 -5.93 -12.17
C LEU A 52 -3.81 -6.83 -12.48
N SER A 53 -3.69 -7.75 -13.45
CA SER A 53 -4.80 -8.63 -13.85
C SER A 53 -5.04 -9.84 -12.93
N GLY A 54 -4.40 -9.90 -11.76
CA GLY A 54 -4.42 -11.08 -10.88
C GLY A 54 -5.09 -10.90 -9.51
N PHE A 55 -5.62 -9.71 -9.20
CA PHE A 55 -6.21 -9.44 -7.88
C PHE A 55 -7.69 -9.84 -7.82
N ASP A 56 -8.04 -10.72 -6.88
CA ASP A 56 -9.42 -10.89 -6.42
C ASP A 56 -9.61 -10.07 -5.14
N VAL A 57 -10.55 -9.12 -5.18
CA VAL A 57 -10.87 -8.25 -4.05
C VAL A 57 -11.35 -9.05 -2.84
N LYS A 58 -11.92 -10.24 -3.05
CA LYS A 58 -12.32 -11.14 -1.95
C LYS A 58 -11.15 -11.57 -1.08
N ASP A 59 -9.95 -11.63 -1.63
CA ASP A 59 -8.74 -12.04 -0.90
C ASP A 59 -8.08 -10.90 -0.13
N PHE A 60 -8.59 -9.68 -0.22
CA PHE A 60 -7.97 -8.53 0.45
C PHE A 60 -8.15 -8.63 1.97
N ASN A 61 -7.10 -8.24 2.69
CA ASN A 61 -7.14 -8.13 4.14
C ASN A 61 -7.75 -6.79 4.52
N VAL A 62 -8.86 -6.81 5.24
CA VAL A 62 -9.60 -5.63 5.71
C VAL A 62 -9.41 -5.47 7.21
N SER A 63 -9.21 -4.23 7.66
CA SER A 63 -9.14 -3.87 9.08
C SER A 63 -10.03 -2.66 9.35
N LEU A 64 -10.62 -2.63 10.55
CA LEU A 64 -11.46 -1.54 11.02
C LEU A 64 -10.99 -1.11 12.41
N SER A 65 -10.79 0.18 12.61
CA SER A 65 -10.50 0.77 13.92
C SER A 65 -11.38 2.00 14.17
N ARG A 66 -11.51 2.39 15.45
CA ARG A 66 -12.06 3.67 15.90
C ARG A 66 -11.00 4.36 16.74
N GLY A 67 -10.34 5.38 16.19
CA GLY A 67 -9.13 5.93 16.79
C GLY A 67 -8.06 4.85 16.96
N GLU A 68 -7.56 4.67 18.19
CA GLU A 68 -6.56 3.65 18.54
C GLU A 68 -7.19 2.27 18.81
N THR A 69 -8.51 2.18 18.97
CA THR A 69 -9.20 0.91 19.26
C THR A 69 -9.41 0.13 17.99
N VAL A 70 -8.80 -1.05 17.90
CA VAL A 70 -9.02 -2.00 16.80
C VAL A 70 -10.36 -2.71 17.00
N VAL A 71 -11.26 -2.61 16.02
CA VAL A 71 -12.53 -3.36 15.99
C VAL A 71 -12.26 -4.78 15.46
N PHE A 72 -11.56 -4.87 14.33
CA PHE A 72 -10.94 -6.10 13.84
C PHE A 72 -9.76 -5.78 12.94
N SER A 73 -8.87 -6.75 12.76
CA SER A 73 -7.73 -6.64 11.87
C SER A 73 -7.63 -7.84 10.94
N SER A 74 -7.15 -7.57 9.71
CA SER A 74 -6.74 -8.56 8.72
C SER A 74 -7.76 -9.67 8.40
N ARG A 75 -9.05 -9.34 8.33
CA ARG A 75 -10.08 -10.30 7.87
C ARG A 75 -10.13 -10.32 6.34
N LYS A 76 -10.37 -11.48 5.73
CA LYS A 76 -10.60 -11.53 4.28
C LYS A 76 -11.90 -10.83 3.93
N TYR A 77 -11.88 -9.97 2.90
CA TYR A 77 -13.08 -9.26 2.47
C TYR A 77 -14.20 -10.24 2.10
N GLY A 78 -13.88 -11.35 1.42
CA GLY A 78 -14.85 -12.38 1.05
C GLY A 78 -15.60 -13.00 2.23
N ASP A 79 -15.00 -13.03 3.43
CA ASP A 79 -15.61 -13.59 4.64
C ASP A 79 -16.57 -12.63 5.33
N ILE A 80 -16.42 -11.32 5.09
CA ILE A 80 -17.21 -10.25 5.74
C ILE A 80 -18.14 -9.52 4.77
N ALA A 81 -18.00 -9.74 3.46
CA ALA A 81 -18.82 -9.10 2.45
C ALA A 81 -20.29 -9.54 2.57
N GLY A 82 -21.21 -8.58 2.46
CA GLY A 82 -22.65 -8.84 2.47
C GLY A 82 -23.25 -9.07 3.87
N ALA A 83 -22.47 -8.92 4.94
CA ALA A 83 -22.96 -8.93 6.31
C ALA A 83 -22.71 -7.57 6.98
N PRO A 84 -23.65 -7.07 7.81
CA PRO A 84 -23.44 -5.84 8.57
C PRO A 84 -22.41 -6.06 9.68
N ILE A 85 -21.63 -5.02 9.98
CA ILE A 85 -20.80 -4.94 11.18
C ILE A 85 -21.47 -4.00 12.17
N THR A 86 -21.86 -4.53 13.33
CA THR A 86 -22.43 -3.73 14.42
C THR A 86 -21.32 -3.12 15.28
N CYS A 87 -21.40 -1.82 15.53
CA CYS A 87 -20.48 -1.10 16.39
C CYS A 87 -21.14 0.16 16.98
N SER A 88 -20.49 0.80 17.94
CA SER A 88 -20.99 2.07 18.50
C SER A 88 -21.07 3.16 17.44
N ALA A 89 -22.17 3.91 17.44
CA ALA A 89 -22.33 5.10 16.63
C ALA A 89 -21.28 6.15 17.01
N GLY A 90 -20.89 6.96 16.03
CA GLY A 90 -19.92 8.03 16.21
C GLY A 90 -18.82 8.06 15.16
N SER A 91 -17.98 9.07 15.27
CA SER A 91 -16.89 9.35 14.34
C SER A 91 -15.58 8.67 14.77
N GLY A 92 -14.55 8.83 13.94
CA GLY A 92 -13.21 8.32 14.19
C GLY A 92 -12.95 6.93 13.63
N TYR A 93 -13.88 6.38 12.85
CA TYR A 93 -13.66 5.10 12.20
C TYR A 93 -12.71 5.22 11.01
N LEU A 94 -11.80 4.25 10.91
CA LEU A 94 -10.88 4.08 9.80
C LEU A 94 -10.99 2.64 9.30
N LEU A 95 -11.39 2.50 8.04
CA LEU A 95 -11.38 1.24 7.32
C LEU A 95 -10.17 1.20 6.40
N THR A 96 -9.40 0.12 6.46
CA THR A 96 -8.28 -0.13 5.54
C THR A 96 -8.48 -1.47 4.84
N ALA A 97 -7.98 -1.56 3.61
CA ALA A 97 -7.86 -2.83 2.93
C ALA A 97 -6.56 -2.87 2.12
N GLU A 98 -5.95 -4.04 2.07
CA GLU A 98 -4.75 -4.27 1.26
C GLU A 98 -4.75 -5.68 0.67
N SER A 99 -4.18 -5.83 -0.53
CA SER A 99 -4.02 -7.13 -1.18
C SER A 99 -2.97 -8.01 -0.50
N CYS A 100 -1.94 -7.38 0.07
CA CYS A 100 -0.87 -7.99 0.82
C CYS A 100 -0.17 -6.95 1.69
N THR A 101 0.54 -7.39 2.73
CA THR A 101 1.32 -6.51 3.60
C THR A 101 2.52 -5.91 2.86
N GLU A 102 3.10 -4.84 3.40
CA GLU A 102 4.34 -4.24 2.86
C GLU A 102 5.50 -5.23 2.79
N SER A 103 5.66 -6.05 3.83
CA SER A 103 6.68 -7.09 3.87
C SER A 103 6.46 -8.14 2.76
N GLU A 104 5.21 -8.54 2.54
CA GLU A 104 4.83 -9.46 1.46
C GLU A 104 5.08 -8.91 0.07
N ALA A 105 4.76 -7.62 -0.12
CA ALA A 105 4.98 -6.93 -1.38
C ALA A 105 6.45 -6.93 -1.80
N GLU A 106 7.39 -6.94 -0.85
CA GLU A 106 8.83 -6.93 -1.14
C GLU A 106 9.49 -8.32 -1.13
N ARG A 107 9.05 -9.27 -0.30
CA ARG A 107 9.70 -10.59 -0.16
C ARG A 107 9.32 -11.60 -1.25
N THR A 108 8.20 -11.39 -1.94
CA THR A 108 7.65 -12.33 -2.93
C THR A 108 8.52 -12.37 -4.19
N ASN A 109 8.35 -13.40 -5.04
CA ASN A 109 9.08 -13.56 -6.31
C ASN A 109 10.60 -13.52 -6.14
N SER A 110 11.11 -14.27 -5.15
CA SER A 110 12.53 -14.30 -4.80
C SER A 110 13.09 -12.91 -4.46
N GLY A 111 12.31 -12.11 -3.72
CA GLY A 111 12.67 -10.76 -3.31
C GLY A 111 12.41 -9.67 -4.34
N TRP A 112 12.09 -9.98 -5.60
CA TRP A 112 11.73 -8.99 -6.61
C TRP A 112 10.43 -8.25 -6.28
N GLY A 113 9.61 -8.85 -5.44
CA GLY A 113 8.35 -8.30 -4.97
C GLY A 113 7.20 -8.53 -5.93
N GLN A 114 6.07 -7.89 -5.60
CA GLN A 114 4.82 -7.94 -6.34
C GLN A 114 4.05 -6.62 -6.16
N ALA A 115 3.08 -6.36 -7.03
CA ALA A 115 2.17 -5.22 -6.86
C ALA A 115 1.40 -5.34 -5.53
N ARG A 116 1.13 -4.18 -4.90
CA ARG A 116 0.32 -4.06 -3.69
C ARG A 116 -0.79 -3.07 -3.95
N LEU A 117 -2.03 -3.53 -3.85
CA LEU A 117 -3.19 -2.67 -3.83
C LEU A 117 -3.54 -2.34 -2.38
N ALA A 118 -3.75 -1.07 -2.07
CA ALA A 118 -4.18 -0.64 -0.75
C ALA A 118 -5.13 0.55 -0.83
N GLY A 119 -5.94 0.71 0.22
CA GLY A 119 -6.85 1.83 0.37
C GLY A 119 -7.16 2.08 1.83
N LYS A 120 -7.56 3.32 2.14
CA LYS A 120 -8.13 3.68 3.43
C LYS A 120 -9.26 4.68 3.28
N THR A 121 -10.26 4.61 4.15
CA THR A 121 -11.36 5.59 4.20
C THR A 121 -11.81 5.84 5.63
N SER A 122 -12.07 7.10 5.97
CA SER A 122 -12.62 7.50 7.25
C SER A 122 -14.10 7.82 7.14
N PHE A 123 -14.87 7.45 8.15
CA PHE A 123 -16.32 7.65 8.14
C PHE A 123 -16.87 7.78 9.56
N THR A 124 -18.17 8.07 9.65
CA THR A 124 -18.93 8.18 10.90
C THR A 124 -20.08 7.18 10.85
N VAL A 125 -20.23 6.40 11.91
CA VAL A 125 -21.33 5.44 12.05
C VAL A 125 -22.54 6.18 12.59
N LYS A 126 -23.66 6.07 11.87
CA LYS A 126 -24.94 6.63 12.30
C LYS A 126 -25.67 5.67 13.24
N PRO A 127 -26.42 6.16 14.23
CA PRO A 127 -27.33 5.33 15.01
C PRO A 127 -28.54 4.94 14.15
N VAL A 128 -29.07 3.73 14.34
CA VAL A 128 -30.30 3.19 13.72
C VAL A 128 -30.27 3.00 12.20
N GLU A 129 -29.70 3.93 11.43
CA GLU A 129 -29.59 3.88 9.97
C GLU A 129 -28.28 3.18 9.54
N PRO A 130 -28.34 2.24 8.58
CA PRO A 130 -27.15 1.63 8.00
C PRO A 130 -26.18 2.65 7.40
N THR A 131 -24.90 2.51 7.71
CA THR A 131 -23.82 3.31 7.14
C THR A 131 -23.14 2.52 6.01
N GLU A 132 -23.39 2.89 4.77
CA GLU A 132 -22.71 2.31 3.61
C GLU A 132 -21.32 2.93 3.41
N VAL A 133 -20.29 2.08 3.36
CA VAL A 133 -18.90 2.52 3.21
C VAL A 133 -18.29 1.82 2.00
N THR A 134 -17.98 2.60 0.97
CA THR A 134 -17.20 2.14 -0.18
C THR A 134 -15.73 2.52 0.00
N LEU A 135 -14.87 1.52 0.04
CA LEU A 135 -13.42 1.67 0.07
C LEU A 135 -12.84 1.39 -1.32
N LYS A 136 -12.10 2.35 -1.86
CA LYS A 136 -11.36 2.20 -3.12
C LYS A 136 -9.92 1.82 -2.81
N CYS A 137 -9.45 0.73 -3.40
CA CYS A 137 -8.06 0.31 -3.38
C CYS A 137 -7.40 0.62 -4.72
N ALA A 138 -6.19 1.19 -4.67
CA ALA A 138 -5.37 1.49 -5.82
C ALA A 138 -3.95 0.95 -5.62
N LEU A 139 -3.13 0.98 -6.66
CA LEU A 139 -1.71 0.63 -6.57
C LEU A 139 -1.05 1.51 -5.50
N ALA A 140 -0.36 0.89 -4.55
CA ALA A 140 0.26 1.58 -3.42
C ALA A 140 1.79 1.60 -3.52
N ASN A 141 2.38 0.61 -4.20
CA ASN A 141 3.82 0.49 -4.40
C ASN A 141 4.19 0.78 -5.87
N SER A 142 5.47 0.95 -6.13
CA SER A 142 5.95 1.33 -7.45
C SER A 142 6.79 0.22 -8.06
N SER A 143 6.67 0.06 -9.38
CA SER A 143 7.42 -0.93 -10.13
C SER A 143 8.53 -0.29 -10.93
N VAL A 144 9.64 -1.00 -11.08
CA VAL A 144 10.74 -0.65 -11.98
C VAL A 144 11.03 -1.82 -12.89
N ASN A 145 11.03 -1.57 -14.19
CA ASN A 145 11.55 -2.47 -15.21
C ASN A 145 12.62 -1.75 -16.03
N VAL A 146 13.35 -2.52 -16.82
CA VAL A 146 14.53 -2.06 -17.54
C VAL A 146 14.49 -2.57 -18.96
N GLU A 147 14.89 -1.72 -19.90
CA GLU A 147 15.20 -2.10 -21.27
C GLU A 147 16.61 -1.63 -21.62
N PHE A 148 17.26 -2.34 -22.53
CA PHE A 148 18.53 -1.95 -23.12
C PHE A 148 18.32 -1.63 -24.60
N SER A 149 19.01 -0.62 -25.11
CA SER A 149 18.98 -0.30 -26.54
C SER A 149 19.42 -1.49 -27.42
N ASP A 150 18.93 -1.53 -28.66
CA ASP A 150 19.25 -2.61 -29.60
C ASP A 150 20.75 -2.73 -29.87
N PHE A 151 21.45 -1.59 -29.90
CA PHE A 151 22.90 -1.56 -30.02
C PHE A 151 23.58 -2.33 -28.88
N ILE A 152 23.17 -2.08 -27.62
CA ILE A 152 23.70 -2.82 -26.47
C ILE A 152 23.42 -4.31 -26.59
N LYS A 153 22.16 -4.66 -26.87
CA LYS A 153 21.72 -6.05 -26.98
C LYS A 153 22.47 -6.82 -28.05
N LYS A 154 22.85 -6.17 -29.14
CA LYS A 154 23.52 -6.78 -30.29
C LYS A 154 25.04 -6.86 -30.14
N ASN A 155 25.67 -5.83 -29.58
CA ASN A 155 27.12 -5.66 -29.67
C ASN A 155 27.87 -5.91 -28.36
N LEU A 156 27.22 -5.82 -27.20
CA LEU A 156 27.87 -6.02 -25.92
C LEU A 156 27.72 -7.45 -25.42
N SER A 157 28.83 -8.05 -25.00
CA SER A 157 28.86 -9.43 -24.49
C SER A 157 28.28 -9.56 -23.09
N ASP A 158 28.39 -8.50 -22.28
CA ASP A 158 27.77 -8.41 -20.96
C ASP A 158 27.31 -6.97 -20.68
N TYR A 159 26.16 -6.88 -20.04
CA TYR A 159 25.53 -5.63 -19.66
C TYR A 159 24.52 -5.85 -18.54
N ALA A 160 24.49 -4.92 -17.61
CA ALA A 160 23.58 -4.94 -16.49
C ALA A 160 23.26 -3.54 -15.97
N ILE A 161 22.15 -3.45 -15.24
CA ILE A 161 21.88 -2.36 -14.31
C ILE A 161 21.46 -2.96 -12.97
N THR A 162 22.10 -2.49 -11.91
CA THR A 162 21.81 -2.91 -10.54
C THR A 162 21.07 -1.79 -9.83
N LEU A 163 19.94 -2.11 -9.21
CA LEU A 163 19.04 -1.19 -8.54
C LEU A 163 18.90 -1.56 -7.06
N TYR A 164 18.91 -0.58 -6.16
CA TYR A 164 18.52 -0.78 -4.76
C TYR A 164 17.97 0.51 -4.17
N ALA A 165 17.06 0.39 -3.21
CA ALA A 165 16.62 1.56 -2.46
C ALA A 165 17.72 1.99 -1.49
N ALA A 166 17.99 3.30 -1.39
CA ALA A 166 19.10 3.82 -0.59
C ALA A 166 19.01 3.44 0.91
N ASP A 167 17.79 3.27 1.41
CA ASP A 167 17.47 2.84 2.78
C ASP A 167 17.46 1.31 2.98
N ALA A 168 17.64 0.53 1.91
CA ALA A 168 17.58 -0.93 1.93
C ALA A 168 18.57 -1.56 0.93
N SER A 169 19.85 -1.21 1.05
CA SER A 169 20.91 -1.68 0.15
C SER A 169 21.11 -3.21 0.11
N SER A 170 20.66 -3.93 1.14
CA SER A 170 20.66 -5.40 1.17
C SER A 170 19.67 -6.02 0.18
N ARG A 171 18.65 -5.27 -0.26
CA ARG A 171 17.67 -5.69 -1.28
C ARG A 171 18.04 -5.03 -2.61
N SER A 172 18.94 -5.71 -3.33
CA SER A 172 19.49 -5.26 -4.60
C SER A 172 19.03 -6.15 -5.76
N PHE A 173 18.77 -5.54 -6.92
CA PHE A 173 18.25 -6.19 -8.11
C PHE A 173 19.14 -5.91 -9.30
N THR A 174 19.69 -6.96 -9.89
CA THR A 174 20.47 -6.84 -11.14
C THR A 174 19.63 -7.31 -12.32
N PHE A 175 19.26 -6.35 -13.16
CA PHE A 175 18.74 -6.61 -14.50
C PHE A 175 19.93 -6.80 -15.44
N ASN A 176 19.97 -7.90 -16.17
CA ASN A 176 21.02 -8.22 -17.13
C ASN A 176 20.43 -8.85 -18.39
N LYS A 177 21.28 -9.14 -19.38
CA LYS A 177 20.92 -9.76 -20.66
C LYS A 177 19.98 -10.97 -20.58
N ASN A 178 20.00 -11.71 -19.47
CA ASN A 178 19.22 -12.94 -19.32
C ASN A 178 17.84 -12.71 -18.72
N ASN A 179 17.60 -11.61 -18.01
CA ASN A 179 16.41 -11.46 -17.17
C ASN A 179 15.62 -10.16 -17.37
N TYR A 180 16.18 -9.17 -18.06
CA TYR A 180 15.61 -7.81 -18.10
C TYR A 180 14.19 -7.77 -18.68
N SER A 181 13.91 -8.61 -19.69
CA SER A 181 12.66 -8.62 -20.44
C SER A 181 11.46 -9.21 -19.69
N TYR A 182 11.68 -9.89 -18.56
CA TYR A 182 10.60 -10.54 -17.81
C TYR A 182 10.63 -10.29 -16.29
N LYS A 183 11.67 -9.63 -15.78
CA LYS A 183 11.73 -9.22 -14.38
C LYS A 183 11.16 -7.82 -14.19
N THR A 184 10.59 -7.59 -13.02
CA THR A 184 10.10 -6.30 -12.56
C THR A 184 10.37 -6.24 -11.06
N ALA A 185 11.00 -5.17 -10.60
CA ALA A 185 11.28 -4.94 -9.20
C ALA A 185 10.19 -4.05 -8.60
N TYR A 186 9.64 -4.44 -7.46
CA TYR A 186 8.64 -3.66 -6.73
C TYR A 186 9.24 -3.08 -5.46
N PHE A 187 8.95 -1.80 -5.22
CA PHE A 187 9.42 -1.06 -4.05
C PHE A 187 8.23 -0.45 -3.32
N ASN A 188 8.13 -0.67 -2.01
CA ASN A 188 7.23 0.15 -1.22
C ASN A 188 7.79 1.58 -1.18
N VAL A 189 6.93 2.56 -1.45
CA VAL A 189 7.30 3.97 -1.52
C VAL A 189 6.31 4.76 -0.69
N GLY A 190 6.82 5.60 0.21
CA GLY A 190 6.00 6.48 1.03
C GLY A 190 5.64 7.78 0.31
N ALA A 191 4.77 8.60 0.91
CA ALA A 191 4.32 9.88 0.34
C ALA A 191 5.46 10.89 0.07
N VAL A 192 6.60 10.76 0.76
CA VAL A 192 7.80 11.61 0.55
C VAL A 192 8.71 11.10 -0.59
N GLY A 193 8.31 10.02 -1.26
CA GLY A 193 9.13 9.30 -2.22
C GLY A 193 10.19 8.42 -1.57
N ARG A 194 10.94 7.68 -2.41
CA ARG A 194 12.02 6.79 -1.98
C ARG A 194 13.16 6.85 -2.97
N ALA A 195 14.37 7.12 -2.48
CA ALA A 195 15.56 7.19 -3.33
C ALA A 195 15.96 5.79 -3.82
N LEU A 196 15.96 5.62 -5.14
CA LEU A 196 16.48 4.46 -5.86
C LEU A 196 17.89 4.77 -6.36
N GLN A 197 18.87 4.04 -5.87
CA GLN A 197 20.21 4.02 -6.42
C GLN A 197 20.26 3.05 -7.59
N TYR A 198 20.90 3.46 -8.68
CA TYR A 198 21.18 2.56 -9.79
C TYR A 198 22.61 2.68 -10.27
N THR A 199 23.17 1.56 -10.70
CA THR A 199 24.49 1.46 -11.33
C THR A 199 24.39 0.63 -12.60
N VAL A 200 24.65 1.27 -13.72
CA VAL A 200 24.81 0.63 -15.03
C VAL A 200 26.22 0.05 -15.10
N SER A 201 26.37 -1.13 -15.70
CA SER A 201 27.63 -1.80 -15.96
C SER A 201 27.61 -2.33 -17.40
N LEU A 202 28.51 -1.86 -18.25
CA LEU A 202 28.62 -2.26 -19.65
C LEU A 202 30.05 -2.75 -19.94
N THR A 203 30.21 -3.93 -20.54
CA THR A 203 31.52 -4.42 -21.00
C THR A 203 31.61 -4.26 -22.51
N LEU A 204 32.47 -3.34 -22.96
CA LEU A 204 32.66 -3.06 -24.38
C LEU A 204 33.38 -4.22 -25.09
N PRO A 205 33.25 -4.34 -26.41
CA PRO A 205 33.96 -5.36 -27.17
C PRO A 205 35.47 -5.32 -26.91
N GLY A 206 36.10 -6.47 -26.67
CA GLY A 206 37.56 -6.55 -26.46
C GLY A 206 38.04 -6.17 -25.04
N GLU A 207 37.21 -5.51 -24.24
CA GLU A 207 37.53 -5.15 -22.87
C GLU A 207 37.23 -6.26 -21.86
N LYS A 208 37.93 -6.23 -20.71
CA LYS A 208 37.72 -7.17 -19.60
C LYS A 208 36.98 -6.55 -18.42
N GLU A 209 37.20 -5.27 -18.17
CA GLU A 209 36.59 -4.55 -17.06
C GLU A 209 35.37 -3.78 -17.56
N PRO A 210 34.26 -3.74 -16.80
CA PRO A 210 33.09 -2.99 -17.19
C PRO A 210 33.24 -1.49 -16.93
N HIS A 211 32.68 -0.67 -17.82
CA HIS A 211 32.39 0.73 -17.55
C HIS A 211 31.16 0.83 -16.65
N THR A 212 31.25 1.65 -15.59
CA THR A 212 30.18 1.77 -14.58
C THR A 212 29.69 3.19 -14.41
N TYR A 213 28.36 3.35 -14.31
CA TYR A 213 27.70 4.64 -14.22
C TYR A 213 26.60 4.62 -13.18
N SER A 214 26.77 5.41 -12.13
CA SER A 214 25.81 5.47 -11.02
C SER A 214 25.03 6.78 -10.98
N ASN A 215 23.77 6.70 -10.56
CA ASN A 215 22.96 7.87 -10.25
C ASN A 215 21.83 7.49 -9.27
N VAL A 216 21.09 8.52 -8.83
CA VAL A 216 19.88 8.39 -8.01
C VAL A 216 18.66 8.77 -8.84
N LEU A 217 17.55 8.06 -8.62
CA LEU A 217 16.21 8.45 -9.03
C LEU A 217 15.31 8.48 -7.78
N THR A 218 14.45 9.48 -7.64
CA THR A 218 13.41 9.44 -6.60
C THR A 218 12.19 8.73 -7.17
N LEU A 219 11.79 7.62 -6.55
CA LEU A 219 10.53 6.96 -6.83
C LEU A 219 9.42 7.67 -6.05
N GLU A 220 8.29 7.88 -6.71
CA GLU A 220 7.02 8.27 -6.14
C GLU A 220 6.13 7.02 -6.04
N PRO A 221 5.20 6.96 -5.07
CA PRO A 221 4.31 5.81 -4.92
C PRO A 221 3.37 5.66 -6.11
N SER A 222 2.85 4.45 -6.34
CA SER A 222 1.78 4.20 -7.32
C SER A 222 2.16 4.42 -8.79
N HIS A 223 3.46 4.37 -9.13
CA HIS A 223 3.95 4.61 -10.48
C HIS A 223 4.70 3.41 -11.08
N SER A 224 4.65 3.30 -12.40
CA SER A 224 5.45 2.35 -13.17
C SER A 224 6.62 3.06 -13.86
N TYR A 225 7.84 2.76 -13.40
CA TYR A 225 9.07 3.27 -13.97
C TYR A 225 9.65 2.28 -14.99
N HIS A 226 10.07 2.82 -16.13
CA HIS A 226 10.79 2.07 -17.17
C HIS A 226 12.09 2.78 -17.50
N LEU A 227 13.21 2.21 -17.05
CA LEU A 227 14.55 2.73 -17.27
C LEU A 227 15.12 2.12 -18.56
N THR A 228 15.48 2.96 -19.52
CA THR A 228 16.06 2.53 -20.79
C THR A 228 17.53 2.90 -20.82
N VAL A 229 18.42 1.91 -20.76
CA VAL A 229 19.86 2.11 -20.94
C VAL A 229 20.16 2.22 -22.42
N LYS A 230 20.65 3.38 -22.86
CA LYS A 230 20.94 3.66 -24.26
C LYS A 230 22.44 3.84 -24.47
N LEU A 231 22.90 3.28 -25.57
CA LEU A 231 24.19 3.56 -26.16
C LEU A 231 23.99 3.63 -27.67
N ASP A 232 24.44 4.72 -28.29
CA ASP A 232 24.26 4.94 -29.71
C ASP A 232 25.31 4.20 -30.55
N ASP A 233 25.01 4.04 -31.85
CA ASP A 233 25.85 3.38 -32.86
C ASP A 233 26.83 4.41 -33.48
N GLU A 234 27.56 5.13 -32.65
CA GLU A 234 28.55 6.12 -33.09
C GLU A 234 29.93 5.80 -32.51
N SER A 235 31.01 6.14 -33.25
CA SER A 235 32.39 5.94 -32.78
C SER A 235 32.78 6.82 -31.57
N LYS A 236 31.86 7.68 -31.11
CA LYS A 236 31.99 8.57 -29.95
C LYS A 236 30.64 8.71 -29.28
N SER A 237 30.17 7.66 -28.63
CA SER A 237 28.88 7.67 -27.95
C SER A 237 29.00 8.00 -26.47
N LYS A 238 27.89 8.50 -25.91
CA LYS A 238 27.69 8.64 -24.48
C LYS A 238 26.60 7.68 -24.05
N ILE A 239 26.70 7.18 -22.83
CA ILE A 239 25.61 6.39 -22.26
C ILE A 239 24.55 7.35 -21.77
N SER A 240 23.29 7.01 -22.04
CA SER A 240 22.15 7.71 -21.44
C SER A 240 21.16 6.73 -20.80
N ILE A 241 20.41 7.25 -19.84
CA ILE A 241 19.31 6.56 -19.16
C ILE A 241 18.05 7.36 -19.42
N GLY A 242 17.17 6.82 -20.27
CA GLY A 242 15.81 7.35 -20.45
C GLY A 242 14.92 6.84 -19.31
N ILE A 243 14.25 7.75 -18.61
CA ILE A 243 13.36 7.44 -17.50
C ILE A 243 11.93 7.72 -17.95
N MET A 244 11.15 6.66 -18.13
CA MET A 244 9.72 6.78 -18.38
C MET A 244 8.93 6.51 -17.11
N VAL A 245 7.92 7.32 -16.85
CA VAL A 245 6.94 7.14 -15.78
C VAL A 245 5.58 6.99 -16.44
N ASP A 246 4.91 5.87 -16.19
CA ASP A 246 3.59 5.55 -16.74
C ASP A 246 3.49 5.72 -18.27
N GLY A 247 4.56 5.33 -18.96
CA GLY A 247 4.66 5.39 -20.42
C GLY A 247 5.05 6.76 -20.99
N THR A 248 5.28 7.77 -20.15
CA THR A 248 5.73 9.11 -20.57
C THR A 248 7.20 9.29 -20.23
N LEU A 249 8.02 9.72 -21.18
CA LEU A 249 9.42 10.09 -20.92
C LEU A 249 9.45 11.37 -20.08
N VAL A 250 10.01 11.28 -18.88
CA VAL A 250 10.11 12.42 -17.94
C VAL A 250 11.51 12.99 -17.85
N GLU A 251 12.54 12.15 -18.06
CA GLU A 251 13.93 12.57 -17.93
C GLU A 251 14.82 11.71 -18.84
N GLU A 252 15.90 12.30 -19.36
CA GLU A 252 17.00 11.58 -19.98
C GLU A 252 18.32 12.04 -19.36
N LYS A 253 19.01 11.12 -18.67
CA LYS A 253 20.29 11.39 -18.01
C LYS A 253 21.43 10.90 -18.89
N THR A 254 22.26 11.81 -19.38
CA THR A 254 23.44 11.47 -20.21
C THR A 254 24.73 11.61 -19.40
N PHE A 255 25.55 10.57 -19.40
CA PHE A 255 26.85 10.59 -18.74
C PHE A 255 27.90 11.33 -19.59
N THR A 256 28.90 11.94 -18.96
CA THR A 256 29.87 12.81 -19.63
C THR A 256 30.97 12.06 -20.37
N GLU A 257 31.28 10.84 -19.93
CA GLU A 257 32.29 9.98 -20.55
C GLU A 257 31.88 9.63 -21.99
N ILE A 258 32.85 9.74 -22.89
CA ILE A 258 32.69 9.34 -24.29
C ILE A 258 33.36 7.97 -24.43
N ILE A 259 32.61 7.00 -24.93
CA ILE A 259 33.09 5.65 -25.23
C ILE A 259 33.07 5.41 -26.74
N ASN A 260 34.07 4.67 -27.23
CA ASN A 260 34.04 4.15 -28.59
C ASN A 260 33.56 2.70 -28.51
N PRO A 261 32.34 2.39 -28.96
CA PRO A 261 31.77 1.07 -28.73
C PRO A 261 32.28 -0.01 -29.70
N TYR A 262 33.27 0.31 -30.55
CA TYR A 262 33.89 -0.61 -31.51
C TYR A 262 35.39 -0.87 -31.27
N GLU A 263 36.02 -0.15 -30.34
CA GLU A 263 37.40 -0.36 -29.92
C GLU A 263 37.45 -1.18 -28.63
#